data_AF-A0A0C3QDU8-F1
#
_entry.id   AF-A0A0C3QDU8-F1
#
_cell.length_a   1.000
_cell.length_b   1.000
_cell.length_c   1.000
_cell.angle_alpha   90.00
_cell.angle_beta   90.00
_cell.angle_gamma   90.00
#
_symmetry.space_group_name_H-M   'P 1'
#
loop_
_entity.id
_entity.type
_entity.pdbx_description
1 polymer ?
#
loop_
_entity_poly.entity_id
_entity_poly.type
_entity_poly.pdbx_seq_one_letter_code
_entity_poly.pdbx_strand_id
1 'polypeptide(L)'
;RNCLLYYLLKARNDDRRALFGRAKAVPRQYVILSDCYYYLDTGRLETAVVSVCDPRVTPDFTSKILHTLATEPSLDTKARSRLVLRYVRIGKPPLESQEDIECYLLTLCENSRILDAWLYQRTFSEDPGHDESKGRLIDLIFDDCLYRK
;
A
#
# COMPACT_ATOMS: atom_id res chain seq x y z
N ARG A 1 3.70 -6.29 22.45
CA ARG A 1 3.27 -5.54 23.68
C ARG A 1 3.77 -4.08 23.70
N ASN A 2 5.08 -3.81 23.61
CA ASN A 2 5.60 -2.44 23.71
C ASN A 2 5.17 -1.51 22.56
N CYS A 3 5.03 -2.03 21.34
CA CYS A 3 4.56 -1.27 20.17
C CYS A 3 3.14 -0.72 20.38
N LEU A 4 2.24 -1.52 20.93
CA LEU A 4 0.87 -1.11 21.24
C LEU A 4 0.85 0.02 22.29
N LEU A 5 1.63 -0.13 23.37
CA LEU A 5 1.73 0.92 24.38
C LEU A 5 2.32 2.21 23.79
N TYR A 6 3.35 2.10 22.95
CA TYR A 6 3.92 3.24 22.24
C TYR A 6 2.88 3.92 21.32
N TYR A 7 2.12 3.14 20.56
CA TYR A 7 1.03 3.62 19.71
C TYR A 7 -0.03 4.36 20.52
N LEU A 8 -0.48 3.80 21.65
CA LEU A 8 -1.48 4.44 22.51
C LEU A 8 -0.97 5.75 23.12
N LEU A 9 0.29 5.80 23.54
CA LEU A 9 0.92 7.04 24.00
C LEU A 9 1.00 8.10 22.90
N LYS A 10 1.30 7.67 21.66
CA LYS A 10 1.28 8.55 20.50
C LYS A 10 -0.12 9.10 20.21
N ALA A 11 -1.15 8.25 20.29
CA ALA A 11 -2.53 8.66 20.05
C ALA A 11 -3.02 9.72 21.05
N ARG A 12 -2.52 9.69 22.30
CA ARG A 12 -2.80 10.72 23.31
C ARG A 12 -1.98 12.01 23.13
N ASN A 13 -1.13 12.06 22.11
CA ASN A 13 -0.20 13.17 21.84
C ASN A 13 0.68 13.53 23.05
N ASP A 14 1.10 12.51 23.80
CA ASP A 14 1.92 12.65 25.01
C ASP A 14 3.42 12.55 24.66
N ASP A 15 4.24 13.49 25.14
CA ASP A 15 5.70 13.51 24.98
C ASP A 15 6.39 12.28 25.60
N ARG A 16 5.69 11.58 26.50
CA ARG A 16 6.16 10.33 27.10
C ARG A 16 6.43 9.21 26.09
N ARG A 17 5.90 9.27 24.86
CA ARG A 17 6.16 8.23 23.84
C ARG A 17 7.67 8.06 23.57
N ALA A 18 8.41 9.16 23.48
CA ALA A 18 9.84 9.14 23.14
C ALA A 18 10.66 8.58 24.31
N LEU A 19 10.31 8.98 25.54
CA LEU A 19 10.89 8.45 26.77
C LEU A 19 10.60 6.95 26.92
N PHE A 20 9.36 6.52 26.66
CA PHE A 20 8.97 5.12 26.71
C PHE A 20 9.71 4.28 25.67
N GLY A 21 9.78 4.75 24.42
CA GLY A 21 10.50 4.07 23.34
C GLY A 21 11.97 3.86 23.68
N ARG A 22 12.64 4.87 24.24
CA ARG A 22 14.03 4.77 24.71
C ARG A 22 14.18 3.85 25.92
N ALA A 23 13.35 4.04 26.94
CA ALA A 23 13.41 3.26 28.19
C ALA A 23 13.11 1.77 27.99
N LYS A 24 12.26 1.44 27.01
CA LYS A 24 11.95 0.05 26.64
C LYS A 24 12.78 -0.47 25.47
N ALA A 25 13.77 0.32 25.01
CA ALA A 25 14.63 0.00 23.87
C ALA A 25 13.85 -0.59 22.69
N VAL A 26 12.72 0.04 22.33
CA VAL A 26 11.86 -0.46 21.25
C VAL A 26 12.65 -0.38 19.95
N PRO A 27 12.82 -1.50 19.21
CA PRO A 27 13.56 -1.47 17.95
C PRO A 27 13.00 -0.45 16.96
N ARG A 28 13.89 0.22 16.23
CA ARG A 28 13.56 1.34 15.33
C ARG A 28 12.47 0.96 14.32
N GLN A 29 12.53 -0.25 13.75
CA GLN A 29 11.54 -0.74 12.79
C GLN A 29 10.12 -0.77 13.37
N TYR A 30 9.98 -1.17 14.64
CA TYR A 30 8.67 -1.22 15.30
C TYR A 30 8.17 0.16 15.70
N VAL A 31 9.06 1.11 16.00
CA VAL A 31 8.69 2.51 16.21
C VAL A 31 8.12 3.10 14.93
N ILE A 32 8.84 2.94 13.81
CA ILE A 32 8.42 3.45 12.49
C ILE A 32 7.10 2.78 12.08
N LEU A 33 6.96 1.47 12.26
CA LEU A 33 5.73 0.75 11.93
C LEU A 33 4.55 1.20 12.79
N SER A 34 4.75 1.41 14.10
CA SER A 34 3.72 1.95 14.99
C SER A 34 3.33 3.37 14.59
N ASP A 35 4.31 4.19 14.18
CA ASP A 35 4.08 5.53 13.66
C ASP A 35 3.27 5.49 12.36
N CYS A 36 3.59 4.56 11.47
CA CYS A 36 2.88 4.31 10.21
C CYS A 36 1.41 3.97 10.45
N TYR A 37 1.12 2.98 11.30
CA TYR A 37 -0.27 2.60 11.59
C TYR A 37 -1.05 3.77 12.17
N TYR A 38 -0.44 4.55 13.07
CA TYR A 38 -1.08 5.76 13.57
C TYR A 38 -1.42 6.76 12.46
N TYR A 39 -0.54 6.93 11.47
CA TYR A 39 -0.82 7.80 10.33
C TYR A 39 -1.90 7.25 9.40
N LEU A 40 -1.97 5.93 9.20
CA LEU A 40 -3.06 5.28 8.47
C LEU A 40 -4.40 5.52 9.18
N ASP A 41 -4.45 5.26 10.49
CA ASP A 41 -5.68 5.37 11.28
C ASP A 41 -6.18 6.82 11.42
N THR A 42 -5.29 7.81 11.26
CA THR A 42 -5.63 9.24 11.34
C THR A 42 -5.79 9.91 9.96
N GLY A 43 -5.80 9.12 8.88
CA GLY A 43 -5.98 9.63 7.50
C GLY A 43 -4.78 10.40 6.95
N ARG A 44 -3.61 10.36 7.60
CA ARG A 44 -2.37 11.02 7.15
C ARG A 44 -1.60 10.12 6.16
N LEU A 45 -2.26 9.74 5.08
CA LEU A 45 -1.81 8.66 4.20
C LEU A 45 -0.46 8.92 3.53
N GLU A 46 -0.17 10.14 3.09
CA GLU A 46 1.15 10.48 2.52
C GLU A 46 2.30 10.20 3.50
N THR A 47 2.11 10.55 4.78
CA THR A 47 3.12 10.30 5.83
C THR A 47 3.20 8.81 6.16
N ALA A 48 2.07 8.12 6.15
CA ALA A 48 2.03 6.68 6.32
C ALA A 48 2.81 5.96 5.21
N VAL A 49 2.58 6.29 3.95
CA VAL A 49 3.27 5.68 2.80
C VAL A 49 4.77 5.88 2.88
N VAL A 50 5.23 7.08 3.27
CA VAL A 50 6.68 7.32 3.51
C VAL A 50 7.23 6.39 4.59
N SER A 51 6.48 6.19 5.66
CA SER A 51 6.92 5.40 6.82
C SER A 51 6.96 3.90 6.52
N VAL A 52 5.95 3.36 5.83
CA VAL A 52 5.92 1.94 5.44
C VAL A 52 6.96 1.59 4.39
N CYS A 53 7.38 2.56 3.58
CA CYS A 53 8.44 2.37 2.59
C CYS A 53 9.87 2.44 3.18
N ASP A 54 10.03 2.65 4.49
CA ASP A 54 11.35 2.59 5.13
C ASP A 54 11.92 1.17 5.00
N PRO A 55 13.16 0.98 4.50
CA PRO A 55 13.72 -0.35 4.22
C PRO A 55 13.92 -1.21 5.46
N ARG A 56 13.83 -0.63 6.67
CA ARG A 56 13.90 -1.39 7.94
C ARG A 56 12.55 -2.00 8.31
N VAL A 57 11.47 -1.56 7.67
CA VAL A 57 10.11 -2.00 7.95
C VAL A 57 9.76 -3.12 6.99
N THR A 58 9.28 -4.23 7.53
CA THR A 58 8.65 -5.31 6.77
C THR A 58 7.15 -5.22 7.05
N PRO A 59 6.32 -4.80 6.08
CA PRO A 59 4.88 -4.68 6.30
C PRO A 59 4.21 -6.06 6.29
N ASP A 60 3.66 -6.47 7.44
CA ASP A 60 2.95 -7.76 7.57
C ASP A 60 1.53 -7.76 6.97
N PHE A 61 1.03 -6.61 6.49
CA PHE A 61 -0.34 -6.43 6.01
C PHE A 61 -0.40 -5.72 4.65
N THR A 62 0.43 -6.15 3.70
CA THR A 62 0.53 -5.53 2.36
C THR A 62 -0.83 -5.29 1.72
N SER A 63 -1.67 -6.32 1.59
CA SER A 63 -2.97 -6.22 0.92
C SER A 63 -3.87 -5.21 1.60
N LYS A 64 -3.93 -5.24 2.93
CA LYS A 64 -4.74 -4.29 3.70
C LYS A 64 -4.25 -2.85 3.51
N ILE A 65 -2.93 -2.62 3.54
CA ILE A 65 -2.35 -1.28 3.32
C ILE A 65 -2.67 -0.83 1.90
N LEU A 66 -2.43 -1.68 0.91
CA LEU A 66 -2.69 -1.40 -0.50
C LEU A 66 -4.15 -1.00 -0.74
N HIS A 67 -5.10 -1.83 -0.31
CA HIS A 67 -6.52 -1.53 -0.47
C HIS A 67 -6.95 -0.30 0.32
N THR A 68 -6.44 -0.10 1.54
CA THR A 68 -6.75 1.13 2.32
C THR A 68 -6.35 2.39 1.55
N LEU A 69 -5.17 2.40 0.93
CA LEU A 69 -4.72 3.52 0.11
C LEU A 69 -5.58 3.70 -1.17
N ALA A 70 -6.02 2.59 -1.77
CA ALA A 70 -6.81 2.58 -2.99
C ALA A 70 -8.28 3.01 -2.79
N THR A 71 -8.83 2.81 -1.59
CA THR A 71 -10.26 3.04 -1.30
C THR A 71 -10.54 4.21 -0.34
N GLU A 72 -9.53 5.02 0.01
CA GLU A 72 -9.71 6.15 0.94
C GLU A 72 -10.76 7.14 0.43
N PRO A 73 -11.92 7.28 1.10
CA PRO A 73 -13.03 8.08 0.59
C PRO A 73 -12.75 9.59 0.59
N SER A 74 -11.84 10.08 1.44
CA SER A 74 -11.51 11.51 1.49
C SER A 74 -10.64 12.00 0.32
N LEU A 75 -10.10 11.10 -0.49
CA LEU A 75 -9.19 11.41 -1.59
C LEU A 75 -9.85 11.21 -2.95
N ASP A 76 -9.50 12.04 -3.92
CA ASP A 76 -9.86 11.80 -5.32
C ASP A 76 -9.13 10.57 -5.88
N THR A 77 -9.64 10.02 -6.98
CA THR A 77 -9.07 8.83 -7.63
C THR A 77 -7.59 9.02 -7.93
N LYS A 78 -7.21 10.16 -8.52
CA LYS A 78 -5.81 10.42 -8.92
C LYS A 78 -4.85 10.46 -7.72
N ALA A 79 -5.28 10.97 -6.57
CA ALA A 79 -4.51 11.00 -5.34
C ALA A 79 -4.34 9.60 -4.75
N ARG A 80 -5.40 8.79 -4.70
CA ARG A 80 -5.31 7.38 -4.29
C ARG A 80 -4.35 6.61 -5.17
N SER A 81 -4.46 6.79 -6.50
CA SER A 81 -3.56 6.12 -7.44
C SER A 81 -2.10 6.52 -7.20
N ARG A 82 -1.81 7.80 -6.93
CA ARG A 82 -0.43 8.25 -6.61
C ARG A 82 0.12 7.58 -5.36
N LEU A 83 -0.69 7.44 -4.30
CA LEU A 83 -0.28 6.80 -3.05
C LEU A 83 0.04 5.31 -3.25
N VAL A 84 -0.84 4.59 -3.94
CA VAL A 84 -0.64 3.17 -4.26
C VAL A 84 0.60 2.97 -5.13
N LEU A 85 0.77 3.76 -6.19
CA LEU A 85 1.95 3.67 -7.05
C LEU A 85 3.24 3.96 -6.27
N ARG A 86 3.21 4.93 -5.35
CA ARG A 86 4.35 5.23 -4.49
C ARG A 86 4.69 4.05 -3.59
N TYR A 87 3.69 3.47 -2.93
CA TYR A 87 3.85 2.31 -2.06
C TYR A 87 4.44 1.11 -2.82
N VAL A 88 3.87 0.76 -3.97
CA VAL A 88 4.32 -0.39 -4.75
C VAL A 88 5.70 -0.17 -5.37
N ARG A 89 5.99 1.02 -5.91
CA ARG A 89 7.27 1.28 -6.59
C ARG A 89 8.45 1.43 -5.62
N ILE A 90 8.23 2.06 -4.46
CA ILE A 90 9.29 2.32 -3.49
C ILE A 90 9.37 1.20 -2.46
N GLY A 91 8.23 0.84 -1.84
CA GLY A 91 8.17 -0.21 -0.83
C GLY A 91 8.38 -1.61 -1.39
N LYS A 92 8.09 -1.81 -2.69
CA LYS A 92 8.18 -3.11 -3.39
C LYS A 92 7.60 -4.27 -2.57
N PRO A 93 6.40 -4.11 -2.01
CA PRO A 93 5.80 -5.17 -1.23
C PRO A 93 5.44 -6.36 -2.15
N PRO A 94 5.42 -7.59 -1.64
CA PRO A 94 4.97 -8.74 -2.43
C PRO A 94 3.47 -8.61 -2.70
N LEU A 95 3.09 -8.61 -3.98
CA LEU A 95 1.68 -8.65 -4.41
C LEU A 95 1.34 -10.12 -4.72
N GLU A 96 0.82 -10.83 -3.73
CA GLU A 96 0.62 -12.28 -3.79
C GLU A 96 -0.80 -12.66 -4.24
N SER A 97 -1.81 -11.89 -3.84
CA SER A 97 -3.19 -12.17 -4.18
C SER A 97 -3.58 -11.59 -5.54
N GLN A 98 -4.53 -12.22 -6.20
CA GLN A 98 -5.10 -11.73 -7.45
C GLN A 98 -5.70 -10.33 -7.25
N GLU A 99 -6.35 -10.09 -6.10
CA GLU A 99 -6.97 -8.80 -5.77
C GLU A 99 -5.92 -7.68 -5.63
N ASP A 100 -4.74 -7.99 -5.08
CA ASP A 100 -3.64 -7.02 -4.94
C ASP A 100 -3.07 -6.63 -6.32
N ILE A 101 -2.93 -7.62 -7.20
CA ILE A 101 -2.46 -7.45 -8.58
C ILE A 101 -3.47 -6.61 -9.37
N GLU A 102 -4.76 -6.96 -9.32
CA GLU A 102 -5.85 -6.22 -9.97
C GLU A 102 -5.93 -4.78 -9.44
N CYS A 103 -5.81 -4.58 -8.13
CA CYS A 103 -5.80 -3.26 -7.50
C CYS A 103 -4.64 -2.39 -8.02
N TYR A 104 -3.43 -2.95 -8.11
CA TYR A 104 -2.27 -2.24 -8.65
C TYR A 104 -2.43 -1.93 -10.14
N LEU A 105 -3.00 -2.86 -10.89
CA LEU A 105 -3.16 -2.75 -12.32
C LEU A 105 -4.23 -1.69 -12.69
N LEU A 106 -5.38 -1.71 -12.02
CA LEU A 106 -6.38 -0.64 -12.08
C LEU A 106 -5.72 0.70 -11.78
N THR A 107 -4.96 0.78 -10.69
CA THR A 107 -4.25 2.00 -10.27
C THR A 107 -3.34 2.58 -11.38
N LEU A 108 -2.65 1.72 -12.13
CA LEU A 108 -1.83 2.17 -13.27
C LEU A 108 -2.71 2.79 -14.35
N CYS A 109 -3.83 2.15 -14.69
CA CYS A 109 -4.78 2.69 -15.67
C CYS A 109 -5.37 4.03 -15.20
N GLU A 110 -5.80 4.15 -13.94
CA GLU A 110 -6.37 5.39 -13.38
C GLU A 110 -5.37 6.57 -13.39
N ASN A 111 -4.07 6.27 -13.33
CA ASN A 111 -3.00 7.26 -13.41
C ASN A 111 -2.55 7.56 -14.84
N SER A 112 -3.33 7.15 -15.85
CA SER A 112 -3.00 7.28 -17.29
C SER A 112 -1.71 6.55 -17.69
N ARG A 113 -1.39 5.43 -17.02
CA ARG A 113 -0.21 4.58 -17.29
C ARG A 113 -0.61 3.21 -17.83
N ILE A 114 -1.46 3.21 -18.85
CA ILE A 114 -1.97 2.00 -19.51
C ILE A 114 -0.84 1.13 -20.06
N LEU A 115 0.21 1.74 -20.63
CA LEU A 115 1.37 1.00 -21.12
C LEU A 115 2.10 0.24 -19.99
N ASP A 116 2.24 0.85 -18.81
CA ASP A 116 2.83 0.18 -17.65
C ASP A 116 1.94 -0.98 -17.20
N ALA A 117 0.61 -0.81 -17.21
CA ALA A 117 -0.35 -1.86 -16.88
C ALA A 117 -0.25 -3.05 -17.86
N TRP A 118 -0.16 -2.75 -19.16
CA TRP A 118 0.01 -3.74 -20.21
C TRP A 118 1.34 -4.49 -20.10
N LEU A 119 2.42 -3.81 -19.78
CA LEU A 119 3.72 -4.46 -19.55
C LEU A 119 3.69 -5.31 -18.28
N TYR A 120 2.99 -4.86 -17.23
CA TYR A 120 2.91 -5.57 -15.97
C TYR A 120 2.17 -6.90 -16.09
N GLN A 121 1.02 -6.96 -16.79
CA GLN A 121 0.32 -8.25 -16.98
C GLN A 121 1.17 -9.28 -17.73
N ARG A 122 2.07 -8.84 -18.61
CA ARG A 122 2.97 -9.73 -19.36
C ARG A 122 4.06 -10.39 -18.50
N THR A 123 4.23 -9.95 -17.25
CA THR A 123 5.19 -10.58 -16.33
C THR A 123 4.68 -11.90 -15.75
N PHE A 124 3.37 -12.16 -15.84
CA PHE A 124 2.76 -13.43 -15.43
C PHE A 124 2.86 -14.48 -16.55
N SER A 125 3.25 -15.71 -16.19
CA SER A 125 3.49 -16.81 -17.14
C SER A 125 2.17 -17.44 -17.64
N GLU A 126 2.17 -17.97 -18.85
CA GLU A 126 1.06 -18.72 -19.48
C GLU A 126 1.02 -20.18 -19.00
N ASP A 127 1.16 -20.39 -17.69
CA ASP A 127 0.98 -21.73 -17.13
C ASP A 127 -0.53 -22.04 -17.16
N PRO A 128 -0.97 -23.26 -17.54
CA PRO A 128 -2.39 -23.54 -17.82
C PRO A 128 -3.35 -23.35 -16.62
N GLY A 129 -2.83 -23.21 -15.38
CA GLY A 129 -3.62 -22.80 -14.20
C GLY A 129 -3.68 -21.28 -13.95
N HIS A 130 -2.85 -20.48 -14.61
CA HIS A 130 -2.77 -19.01 -14.51
C HIS A 130 -3.42 -18.30 -15.71
N ASP A 131 -3.89 -19.04 -16.70
CA ASP A 131 -4.45 -18.47 -17.93
C ASP A 131 -5.75 -17.69 -17.67
N GLU A 132 -6.59 -18.17 -16.75
CA GLU A 132 -7.79 -17.45 -16.31
C GLU A 132 -7.46 -16.13 -15.59
N SER A 133 -6.43 -16.10 -14.75
CA SER A 133 -5.99 -14.87 -14.08
C SER A 133 -5.44 -13.84 -15.07
N LYS A 134 -4.71 -14.27 -16.10
CA LYS A 134 -4.15 -13.36 -17.12
C LYS A 134 -5.25 -12.77 -18.00
N GLY A 135 -6.22 -13.59 -18.43
CA GLY A 135 -7.39 -13.13 -19.18
C GLY A 135 -8.13 -12.01 -18.44
N ARG A 136 -8.39 -12.22 -17.14
CA ARG A 136 -9.02 -11.20 -16.27
C ARG A 136 -8.25 -9.88 -16.23
N LEU A 137 -6.91 -9.93 -16.11
CA LEU A 137 -6.09 -8.72 -16.10
C LEU A 137 -6.18 -7.95 -17.43
N ILE A 138 -6.22 -8.68 -18.55
CA ILE A 138 -6.35 -8.08 -19.88
C ILE A 138 -7.72 -7.43 -20.05
N ASP A 139 -8.79 -8.14 -19.70
CA ASP A 139 -10.17 -7.62 -19.74
C ASP A 139 -10.29 -6.34 -18.90
N LEU A 140 -9.68 -6.34 -17.71
CA LEU A 140 -9.68 -5.20 -16.81
C LEU A 140 -8.94 -3.97 -17.40
N ILE A 141 -7.86 -4.16 -18.17
CA ILE A 141 -7.20 -3.06 -18.90
C ILE A 141 -8.13 -2.52 -19.98
N PHE A 142 -8.70 -3.41 -20.79
CA PHE A 142 -9.56 -3.02 -21.90
C PHE A 142 -10.81 -2.29 -21.41
N ASP A 143 -11.43 -2.78 -20.35
CA ASP A 143 -12.60 -2.17 -19.76
C ASP A 143 -12.31 -0.75 -19.28
N ASP A 144 -11.19 -0.52 -18.58
CA ASP A 144 -10.80 0.82 -18.14
C ASP A 144 -10.45 1.73 -19.34
N CYS A 145 -9.84 1.20 -20.39
CA CYS A 145 -9.47 2.00 -21.58
C CYS A 145 -10.67 2.38 -22.44
N LEU A 146 -11.66 1.50 -22.58
CA LEU A 146 -12.76 1.66 -23.54
C LEU A 146 -13.98 2.34 -22.91
N TYR A 147 -14.25 2.12 -21.63
CA TYR A 147 -15.47 2.60 -20.98
C TYR A 147 -15.28 3.83 -20.08
N ARG A 148 -14.03 4.23 -19.81
CA ARG A 148 -13.77 5.38 -18.95
C ARG A 148 -13.73 6.70 -19.75
N LYS A 149 -14.79 7.49 -19.59
CA LYS A 149 -14.89 8.91 -19.96
C LYS A 149 -14.56 9.79 -18.76
#